data_AF-K1QF15-F1
#
_entry.id   AF-K1QF15-F1
#
_cell.length_a   1.000
_cell.length_b   1.000
_cell.length_c   1.000
_cell.angle_alpha   90.00
_cell.angle_beta   90.00
_cell.angle_gamma   90.00
#
_symmetry.space_group_name_H-M   'P 1'
#
loop_
_entity.id
_entity.type
_entity.pdbx_description
1 polymer ?
#
loop_
_entity_poly.entity_id
_entity_poly.type
_entity_poly.pdbx_seq_one_letter_code
_entity_poly.pdbx_strand_id
1 'polypeptide(L)' 'MKKELIVNKEQLSSTLRKKISVMDNRPSSQSIGSFGVVIIVFVFSLLLAADVMILKNHISMLVRTLVDFAKRFARN' A
#
# COMPACT_ATOMS: atom_id res chain seq x y z
N MET A 1 -42.89 -41.51 10.48
CA MET A 1 -42.32 -40.23 10.97
C MET A 1 -40.84 -40.19 10.62
N LYS A 2 -40.40 -39.27 9.76
CA LYS A 2 -38.96 -39.06 9.49
C LYS A 2 -38.39 -38.21 10.63
N LYS A 3 -37.40 -38.72 11.36
CA LYS A 3 -36.62 -37.92 12.33
C LYS A 3 -35.63 -37.10 11.52
N GLU A 4 -35.86 -35.80 11.38
CA GLU A 4 -34.84 -34.92 10.81
C GLU A 4 -33.69 -34.80 11.82
N LEU A 5 -32.47 -35.09 11.40
CA LEU A 5 -31.29 -34.87 12.23
C LEU A 5 -31.07 -33.36 12.34
N ILE A 6 -31.35 -32.80 13.51
CA ILE A 6 -30.97 -31.44 13.85
C ILE A 6 -29.46 -31.43 14.05
N VAL A 7 -28.73 -30.89 13.06
CA VAL A 7 -27.27 -30.77 13.13
C VAL A 7 -26.90 -29.57 13.99
N ASN A 8 -26.01 -29.79 14.97
CA ASN A 8 -25.47 -28.71 15.79
C ASN A 8 -24.60 -27.77 14.93
N LYS A 9 -25.16 -26.59 14.60
CA LYS A 9 -24.53 -25.57 13.75
C LYS A 9 -23.31 -24.90 14.38
N GLU A 10 -23.19 -24.93 15.70
CA GLU A 10 -22.10 -24.28 16.43
C GLU A 10 -20.81 -25.09 16.38
N GLN A 11 -20.91 -26.43 16.36
CA GLN A 11 -19.76 -27.34 16.26
C GLN A 11 -19.38 -27.71 14.82
N LEU A 12 -20.06 -27.15 13.81
CA LEU A 12 -19.72 -27.43 12.41
C LEU A 12 -18.32 -26.91 12.07
N SER A 13 -17.55 -27.72 11.34
CA SER A 13 -16.22 -27.34 10.87
C SER A 13 -16.24 -26.06 10.03
N SER A 14 -17.29 -25.81 9.25
CA SER A 14 -17.46 -24.57 8.49
C SER A 14 -17.67 -23.34 9.39
N THR A 15 -18.34 -23.51 10.54
CA THR A 15 -18.55 -22.45 11.54
C THR A 15 -17.26 -22.14 12.29
N LEU A 16 -16.52 -23.16 12.70
CA LEU A 16 -15.22 -22.98 13.37
C LEU A 16 -14.17 -22.40 12.42
N ARG A 17 -14.13 -22.85 11.16
CA ARG A 17 -13.15 -22.40 10.16
C ARG A 17 -13.32 -20.96 9.67
N LYS A 18 -14.46 -20.32 9.92
CA LYS A 18 -14.64 -18.87 9.65
C LYS A 18 -13.75 -17.98 10.50
N LYS A 19 -13.38 -18.42 11.71
CA LYS A 19 -12.58 -17.64 12.66
C LYS A 19 -11.08 -17.89 12.53
N ILE A 20 -10.67 -18.82 11.67
CA ILE A 20 -9.27 -19.17 11.44
C ILE A 20 -8.91 -18.88 10.00
N SER A 21 -7.92 -18.00 9.82
CA SER A 21 -7.25 -17.83 8.54
C SER A 21 -6.34 -19.03 8.33
N VAL A 22 -6.85 -20.06 7.64
CA VAL A 22 -6.04 -21.21 7.25
C VAL A 22 -5.24 -20.81 6.00
N MET A 23 -3.95 -21.11 6.00
CA MET A 23 -3.09 -20.80 4.85
C MET A 23 -3.64 -21.47 3.59
N ASP A 24 -4.06 -20.66 2.61
CA ASP A 24 -4.54 -21.16 1.33
C ASP A 24 -3.36 -21.33 0.38
N ASN A 25 -2.96 -22.59 0.15
CA ASN A 25 -1.84 -22.92 -0.71
C ASN A 25 -2.23 -23.02 -2.21
N ARG A 26 -3.47 -22.64 -2.56
CA ARG A 26 -3.91 -22.62 -3.96
C ARG A 26 -3.16 -21.52 -4.72
N PRO A 27 -2.54 -21.84 -5.87
CA PRO A 27 -1.73 -20.86 -6.61
C PRO A 27 -2.54 -19.65 -7.08
N SER A 28 -3.84 -19.81 -7.35
CA SER A 28 -4.75 -18.71 -7.70
C SER A 28 -5.00 -17.71 -6.57
N SER A 29 -4.96 -18.17 -5.31
CA SER A 29 -5.16 -17.34 -4.12
C SER A 29 -3.92 -16.49 -3.82
N GLN A 30 -2.73 -17.05 -4.06
CA GLN A 30 -1.47 -16.33 -3.86
C GLN A 30 -1.16 -15.35 -4.99
N SER A 31 -1.52 -15.70 -6.23
CA SER A 31 -1.27 -14.84 -7.39
C SER A 31 -2.08 -13.55 -7.34
N ILE A 32 -3.36 -13.60 -6.95
CA ILE A 32 -4.22 -12.42 -6.84
C ILE A 32 -3.70 -11.45 -5.77
N GLY A 33 -3.24 -11.99 -4.62
CA GLY A 33 -2.66 -11.19 -3.55
C GLY A 33 -1.36 -10.50 -3.97
N SER A 34 -0.46 -11.24 -4.60
CA SER A 34 0.82 -10.72 -5.09
C SER A 34 0.64 -9.63 -6.15
N PHE A 35 -0.30 -9.82 -7.07
CA PHE A 35 -0.62 -8.81 -8.09
C PHE A 35 -1.14 -7.50 -7.47
N GLY A 36 -2.00 -7.60 -6.45
CA GLY A 36 -2.47 -6.43 -5.71
C GLY A 36 -1.33 -5.64 -5.05
N VAL A 37 -0.38 -6.32 -4.42
CA VAL A 37 0.80 -5.69 -3.80
C VAL A 37 1.63 -4.94 -4.84
N VAL A 38 1.88 -5.54 -6.01
CA VAL A 38 2.64 -4.90 -7.09
C VAL A 38 1.96 -3.62 -7.57
N ILE A 39 0.64 -3.63 -7.76
CA ILE A 39 -0.11 -2.43 -8.17
C ILE A 39 -0.01 -1.33 -7.11
N ILE A 40 -0.18 -1.67 -5.84
CA ILE A 40 -0.11 -0.71 -4.74
C ILE A 40 1.28 -0.05 -4.72
N VAL A 41 2.34 -0.85 -4.75
CA VAL A 41 3.73 -0.34 -4.75
C VAL A 41 3.98 0.55 -5.96
N PHE A 42 3.48 0.16 -7.14
CA PHE A 42 3.63 0.95 -8.36
C PHE A 42 2.96 2.32 -8.24
N VAL A 43 1.71 2.38 -7.79
CA VAL A 43 0.96 3.64 -7.62
C VAL A 43 1.63 4.55 -6.59
N PHE A 44 2.03 4.00 -5.44
CA PHE A 44 2.75 4.78 -4.41
C PHE A 44 4.08 5.33 -4.93
N SER A 45 4.81 4.54 -5.72
CA SER A 45 6.08 4.98 -6.30
C SER A 45 5.89 6.16 -7.26
N LEU A 46 4.80 6.16 -8.06
CA LEU A 46 4.48 7.27 -8.95
C LEU A 46 4.13 8.56 -8.18
N LEU A 47 3.35 8.44 -7.11
CA LEU A 47 3.00 9.58 -6.24
C LEU A 47 4.27 10.19 -5.63
N LEU A 48 5.12 9.35 -5.03
CA LEU A 48 6.39 9.80 -4.44
C LEU A 48 7.32 10.41 -5.49
N ALA A 49 7.39 9.85 -6.70
CA ALA A 49 8.21 10.40 -7.78
C ALA A 49 7.75 11.81 -8.20
N ALA A 50 6.44 12.03 -8.29
CA ALA A 50 5.87 13.35 -8.60
C ALA A 50 6.25 14.37 -7.51
N ASP A 51 6.08 14.02 -6.24
CA ASP A 51 6.41 14.89 -5.11
C ASP A 51 7.91 15.22 -5.06
N VAL A 52 8.78 14.22 -5.27
CA VAL A 52 10.23 14.42 -5.30
C VAL A 52 10.64 15.36 -6.44
N MET A 53 10.02 15.26 -7.61
CA MET A 53 10.35 16.13 -8.73
C MET A 53 10.01 17.59 -8.45
N ILE A 54 8.84 17.85 -7.86
CA ILE A 54 8.41 19.19 -7.45
C ILE A 54 9.35 19.73 -6.35
N LEU A 55 9.66 18.91 -5.35
CA LEU A 55 10.52 19.29 -4.24
C LEU A 55 11.93 19.67 -4.72
N LYS A 56 12.51 18.90 -5.64
CA LYS A 56 13.83 19.20 -6.22
C LYS A 56 13.84 20.54 -6.96
N ASN A 57 12.78 20.85 -7.70
CA ASN A 57 12.66 22.13 -8.40
C ASN A 57 12.58 23.31 -7.42
N HIS A 58 11.79 23.18 -6.36
CA HIS A 58 11.64 24.23 -5.35
C HIS A 58 12.93 24.45 -4.56
N ILE A 59 13.64 23.37 -4.17
CA ILE A 59 14.94 23.47 -3.49
C ILE A 59 15.97 24.15 -4.39
N SER A 60 16.06 23.75 -5.66
CA SER A 60 16.98 24.37 -6.63
C SER A 60 16.71 25.88 -6.78
N MET A 61 15.44 26.26 -6.87
CA MET A 61 15.04 27.67 -6.92
C MET A 61 15.43 28.43 -5.65
N LEU A 62 15.15 27.86 -4.46
CA LEU A 62 15.50 28.46 -3.17
C LEU A 62 17.01 28.70 -3.06
N VAL A 63 17.82 27.69 -3.41
CA VAL A 63 19.29 27.79 -3.37
C VAL A 63 19.79 28.90 -4.28
N ARG A 64 19.28 28.99 -5.52
CA ARG A 64 19.65 30.07 -6.45
C ARG A 64 19.34 31.45 -5.88
N THR A 65 18.14 31.63 -5.35
CA THR A 65 17.71 32.90 -4.75
C THR A 65 18.58 33.30 -3.56
N LEU A 66 18.93 32.35 -2.70
CA LEU A 66 19.82 32.60 -1.55
C LEU A 66 21.24 32.97 -2.00
N VAL A 67 21.78 32.27 -3.00
CA VAL A 67 23.09 32.59 -3.58
C VAL A 67 23.09 33.99 -4.20
N ASP A 68 22.04 34.33 -4.96
CA ASP A 68 21.91 35.65 -5.58
C ASP A 68 21.76 36.77 -4.54
N PHE A 69 21.01 36.52 -3.46
CA PHE A 69 20.91 37.43 -2.33
C PHE A 69 22.28 37.66 -1.65
N ALA A 70 23.00 36.58 -1.35
CA ALA A 70 24.35 36.67 -0.75
C ALA A 70 25.32 37.44 -1.65
N LYS A 71 25.28 37.21 -2.98
CA LYS A 71 26.09 37.96 -3.96
C LYS A 71 25.71 39.44 -4.07
N ARG A 72 24.46 39.81 -3.79
CA ARG A 72 24.04 41.22 -3.73
C ARG A 72 24.55 41.89 -2.47
N PHE A 73 24.45 41.20 -1.32
CA PHE A 73 24.97 41.70 -0.05
C PHE A 73 26.49 41.90 -0.08
N ALA A 74 27.24 40.96 -0.66
CA ALA A 74 28.70 41.07 -0.76
C ALA A 74 29.19 42.15 -1.75
N ARG A 75 28.31 42.72 -2.57
CA ARG A 75 28.63 43.80 -3.53
C ARG A 75 28.27 45.20 -3.04
N ASN A 76 27.46 45.31 -1.99
CA ASN A 76 27.16 46.56 -1.29
C ASN A 76 28.14 46.75 -0.13
#